data_AF-A0A9D1DRJ0-F1
#
_entry.id   AF-A0A9D1DRJ0-F1
#
_cell.length_a   1.000
_cell.length_b   1.000
_cell.length_c   1.000
_cell.angle_alpha   90.00
_cell.angle_beta   90.00
_cell.angle_gamma   90.00
#
_symmetry.space_group_name_H-M   'P 1'
#
loop_
_entity.id
_entity.type
_entity.pdbx_description
1 polymer ?
#
loop_
_entity_poly.entity_id
_entity_poly.type
_entity_poly.pdbx_seq_one_letter_code
_entity_poly.pdbx_strand_id
1 'polypeptide(L)'
;SDIAVYEKKVAEFSKGIRELYMDKVKGLLSENDYVEMSKDFITERSRLERVIADGEKQLAEIEEKIAVGDNRRQIIEQYSNLEHLTREIVEILIDYISVGKRIPGTRDVPIEIHWNF
;
A
#
# COMPACT_ATOMS: atom_id res chain seq x y z
N SER A 1 2.44 9.39 14.44
CA SER A 1 2.19 9.35 12.99
C SER A 1 1.29 10.52 12.64
N ASP A 2 1.48 11.15 11.48
CA ASP A 2 0.63 12.24 11.00
C ASP A 2 -0.83 11.79 10.84
N ILE A 3 -1.06 10.51 10.53
CA ILE A 3 -2.38 9.88 10.49
C ILE A 3 -3.11 10.04 11.84
N ALA A 4 -2.45 9.71 12.96
CA ALA A 4 -3.05 9.83 14.29
C ALA A 4 -3.43 11.29 14.65
N VAL A 5 -2.69 12.27 14.13
CA VAL A 5 -3.02 13.69 14.30
C VAL A 5 -4.27 14.03 13.50
N TYR A 6 -4.41 13.53 12.27
CA TYR A 6 -5.60 13.73 11.46
C TYR A 6 -6.83 13.01 12.00
N GLU A 7 -6.70 11.80 12.52
CA GLU A 7 -7.78 11.06 13.20
C GLU A 7 -8.32 11.84 14.39
N LYS A 8 -7.41 12.41 15.21
CA LYS A 8 -7.80 13.27 16.32
C LYS A 8 -8.58 14.50 15.84
N LYS A 9 -8.13 15.16 14.77
CA LYS A 9 -8.85 16.30 14.17
C LYS A 9 -10.23 15.90 13.62
N VAL A 10 -10.35 14.73 12.98
CA VAL A 10 -11.64 14.19 12.51
C VAL A 10 -12.60 13.97 13.68
N ALA A 11 -12.09 13.46 14.82
CA ALA A 11 -12.88 13.28 16.03
C ALA A 11 -13.32 14.63 16.65
N GLU A 12 -12.43 15.62 16.68
CA GLU A 12 -12.73 16.99 17.13
C GLU A 12 -13.80 17.64 16.24
N PHE A 13 -13.67 17.57 14.91
CA PHE A 13 -14.70 18.08 13.99
C PHE A 13 -16.04 17.36 14.15
N SER A 14 -16.01 16.04 14.33
CA SER A 14 -17.23 15.27 14.60
C SER A 14 -17.91 15.68 15.90
N LYS A 15 -17.13 16.02 16.93
CA LYS A 15 -17.65 16.58 18.18
C LYS A 15 -18.25 17.97 17.96
N GLY A 16 -17.54 18.85 17.26
CA GLY A 16 -18.01 20.20 16.94
C GLY A 16 -19.34 20.20 16.17
N ILE A 17 -19.52 19.30 15.20
CA ILE A 17 -20.78 19.13 14.47
C ILE A 17 -21.93 18.75 15.42
N ARG A 18 -21.69 17.84 16.36
CA ARG A 18 -22.71 17.44 17.36
C ARG A 18 -23.08 18.60 18.29
N GLU A 19 -22.10 19.37 18.72
CA GLU A 19 -22.31 20.55 19.57
C GLU A 19 -23.10 21.64 18.83
N LEU A 20 -22.71 21.95 17.58
CA LEU A 20 -23.44 22.85 16.68
C LEU A 20 -24.92 22.45 16.52
N TYR A 21 -25.20 21.16 16.38
CA TYR A 21 -26.58 20.67 16.32
C TYR A 21 -27.35 20.95 17.61
N MET A 22 -26.74 20.73 18.77
CA MET A 22 -27.37 21.02 20.07
C MET A 22 -27.64 22.52 20.25
N ASP A 23 -26.74 23.39 19.83
CA ASP A 23 -26.90 24.84 19.95
C ASP A 23 -27.97 25.39 19.01
N LYS A 24 -28.09 24.82 17.80
CA LYS A 24 -29.22 25.08 16.89
C LYS A 24 -30.56 24.68 17.51
N VAL A 25 -30.64 23.51 18.14
CA VAL A 25 -31.88 23.02 18.80
C VAL A 25 -32.26 23.90 20.00
N LYS A 26 -31.28 24.46 20.72
CA LYS A 26 -31.50 25.40 21.83
C LYS A 26 -31.87 26.82 21.37
N GLY A 27 -31.85 27.11 20.07
CA GLY A 27 -32.10 28.44 19.52
C GLY A 27 -30.97 29.44 19.77
N LEU A 28 -29.77 28.96 20.10
CA LEU A 28 -28.58 29.81 20.29
C LEU A 28 -27.93 30.20 18.96
N LEU A 29 -28.27 29.47 17.88
CA LEU A 29 -27.75 29.68 16.54
C LEU A 29 -28.91 29.89 15.56
N SER A 30 -28.72 30.79 14.59
CA SER A 30 -29.64 30.89 13.47
C SER A 30 -29.50 29.67 12.55
N GLU A 31 -30.54 29.38 11.76
CA GLU A 31 -30.48 28.30 10.78
C GLU A 31 -29.40 28.54 9.72
N ASN A 32 -29.21 29.80 9.31
CA ASN A 32 -28.21 30.16 8.32
C ASN A 32 -26.78 29.91 8.84
N ASP A 33 -26.48 30.35 10.06
CA ASP A 33 -25.16 30.14 10.68
C ASP A 33 -24.87 28.65 10.87
N TYR A 34 -25.90 27.86 11.20
CA TYR A 34 -25.75 26.42 11.38
C TYR A 34 -25.42 25.74 10.05
N VAL A 35 -26.11 26.11 8.97
CA VAL A 35 -25.87 25.55 7.63
C VAL A 35 -24.47 25.89 7.15
N GLU A 36 -24.04 27.15 7.30
CA GLU A 36 -22.70 27.59 6.90
C GLU A 36 -21.60 26.85 7.67
N MET A 37 -21.66 26.89 9.00
CA MET A 37 -20.65 26.23 9.85
C MET A 37 -20.66 24.72 9.65
N SER A 38 -21.82 24.06 9.65
CA SER A 38 -21.88 22.60 9.49
C SER A 38 -21.30 22.14 8.15
N LYS A 39 -21.49 22.92 7.07
CA LYS A 39 -20.90 22.64 5.76
C LYS A 39 -19.38 22.69 5.79
N ASP A 40 -18.79 23.68 6.44
CA ASP A 40 -17.34 23.81 6.55
C ASP A 40 -16.73 22.65 7.36
N PHE A 41 -17.34 22.34 8.51
CA PHE A 41 -16.92 21.22 9.34
C PHE A 41 -17.01 19.88 8.60
N ILE A 42 -18.11 19.62 7.87
CA ILE A 42 -18.29 18.39 7.09
C ILE A 42 -17.27 18.31 5.96
N THR A 43 -17.02 19.42 5.26
CA THR A 43 -16.08 19.48 4.14
C THR A 43 -14.67 19.17 4.62
N GLU A 44 -14.22 19.81 5.69
CA GLU A 44 -12.88 19.60 6.23
C GLU A 44 -12.72 18.19 6.83
N ARG A 45 -13.73 17.68 7.55
CA ARG A 45 -13.73 16.29 8.03
C ARG A 45 -13.59 15.30 6.87
N SER A 46 -14.40 15.47 5.82
CA SER A 46 -14.38 14.59 4.64
C SER A 46 -13.05 14.68 3.86
N ARG A 47 -12.36 15.82 3.93
CA ARG A 47 -11.02 15.99 3.36
C ARG A 47 -9.99 15.21 4.17
N LEU A 48 -10.02 15.32 5.50
CA LEU A 48 -9.10 14.61 6.38
C LEU A 48 -9.31 13.09 6.34
N GLU A 49 -10.56 12.63 6.31
CA GLU A 49 -10.89 11.20 6.16
C GLU A 49 -10.28 10.61 4.89
N ARG A 50 -10.30 11.35 3.77
CA ARG A 50 -9.63 10.94 2.53
C ARG A 50 -8.11 10.86 2.65
N VAL A 51 -7.50 11.87 3.28
CA VAL A 51 -6.04 11.87 3.50
C VAL A 51 -5.60 10.70 4.38
N ILE A 52 -6.38 10.36 5.40
CA ILE A 52 -6.13 9.19 6.25
C ILE A 52 -6.19 7.90 5.41
N ALA A 53 -7.29 7.69 4.67
CA ALA A 53 -7.48 6.48 3.87
C ALA A 53 -6.38 6.30 2.80
N ASP A 54 -5.99 7.38 2.12
CA ASP A 54 -4.91 7.34 1.14
C ASP A 54 -3.55 7.03 1.80
N GLY A 55 -3.29 7.61 2.97
CA GLY A 55 -2.07 7.35 3.74
C GLY A 55 -1.97 5.91 4.25
N GLU A 56 -3.07 5.36 4.77
CA GLU A 56 -3.15 3.95 5.19
C GLU A 56 -2.93 2.99 4.02
N LYS A 57 -3.53 3.29 2.87
CA LYS A 57 -3.33 2.50 1.65
C LYS A 57 -1.87 2.49 1.21
N GLN A 58 -1.22 3.66 1.19
CA GLN A 58 0.20 3.75 0.83
C GLN A 58 1.09 2.99 1.82
N LEU A 59 0.77 3.03 3.12
CA LEU A 59 1.50 2.28 4.12
C LEU A 59 1.37 0.77 3.87
N ALA A 60 0.16 0.28 3.61
CA ALA A 60 -0.08 -1.12 3.29
C ALA A 60 0.67 -1.57 2.03
N GLU A 61 0.70 -0.76 0.97
CA GLU A 61 1.46 -1.05 -0.25
C GLU A 61 2.98 -1.10 0.00
N ILE A 62 3.50 -0.25 0.89
CA ILE A 62 4.92 -0.27 1.28
C ILE A 62 5.22 -1.52 2.10
N GLU A 63 4.38 -1.85 3.08
CA GLU A 63 4.52 -3.05 3.91
C GLU A 63 4.49 -4.33 3.05
N GLU A 64 3.60 -4.40 2.06
CA GLU A 64 3.54 -5.51 1.10
C GLU A 64 4.83 -5.60 0.27
N LYS A 65 5.35 -4.48 -0.24
CA LYS A 65 6.61 -4.46 -0.99
C LYS A 65 7.80 -4.87 -0.12
N ILE A 66 7.83 -4.47 1.15
CA ILE A 66 8.85 -4.89 2.10
C ILE A 66 8.74 -6.38 2.35
N ALA A 67 7.55 -6.91 2.63
CA ALA A 67 7.32 -8.34 2.85
C ALA A 67 7.75 -9.18 1.64
N VAL A 68 7.39 -8.76 0.42
CA VAL A 68 7.84 -9.41 -0.82
C VAL A 68 9.37 -9.33 -0.96
N GLY A 69 9.97 -8.17 -0.71
CA GLY A 69 11.42 -7.98 -0.79
C GLY A 69 12.22 -8.77 0.26
N ASP A 70 11.70 -8.90 1.47
CA ASP A 70 12.31 -9.67 2.56
C ASP A 70 12.18 -11.18 2.30
N ASN A 71 11.03 -11.62 1.77
CA ASN A 71 10.85 -13.00 1.31
C ASN A 71 11.84 -13.34 0.18
N ARG A 72 12.05 -12.42 -0.78
CA ARG A 72 13.08 -12.58 -1.83
C ARG A 72 14.49 -12.67 -1.25
N ARG A 73 14.85 -11.82 -0.27
CA ARG A 73 16.17 -11.88 0.39
C ARG A 73 16.39 -13.18 1.15
N GLN A 74 15.38 -13.68 1.88
CA GLN A 74 15.47 -14.97 2.58
C GLN A 74 15.68 -16.14 1.63
N ILE A 75 14.95 -16.18 0.51
CA ILE A 75 15.14 -17.17 -0.57
C ILE A 75 16.58 -17.09 -1.10
N ILE A 76 17.07 -15.89 -1.43
CA ILE A 76 18.43 -15.71 -1.96
C ILE A 76 19.50 -16.10 -0.93
N GLU A 77 19.34 -15.79 0.36
CA GLU A 77 20.28 -16.19 1.41
C GLU A 77 20.31 -17.71 1.60
N GLN A 78 19.15 -18.37 1.57
CA GLN A 78 19.04 -19.82 1.68
C GLN A 78 19.71 -20.55 0.51
N TYR A 79 19.76 -19.91 -0.67
CA TYR A 79 20.26 -20.51 -1.90
C TYR A 79 21.62 -19.95 -2.39
N SER A 80 22.15 -18.89 -1.78
CA SER A 80 23.48 -18.33 -2.13
C SER A 80 24.66 -19.23 -1.73
N ASN A 81 24.46 -20.18 -0.82
CA ASN A 81 25.51 -21.09 -0.34
C ASN A 81 25.42 -22.51 -0.93
N LEU A 82 24.79 -22.67 -2.10
CA LEU A 82 24.65 -23.98 -2.72
C LEU A 82 25.82 -24.32 -3.64
N GLU A 83 26.53 -25.41 -3.33
CA GLU A 83 27.49 -26.00 -4.26
C GLU A 83 26.80 -26.74 -5.43
N HIS A 84 25.53 -27.13 -5.29
CA HIS A 84 24.77 -27.89 -6.30
C HIS A 84 23.31 -27.39 -6.41
N LEU A 85 22.85 -27.17 -7.64
CA LEU A 85 21.49 -26.76 -7.95
C LEU A 85 20.56 -27.98 -7.93
N THR A 86 19.64 -28.09 -6.96
CA THR A 86 18.61 -29.14 -6.98
C THR A 86 17.41 -28.71 -7.82
N ARG A 87 16.61 -29.68 -8.25
CA ARG A 87 15.38 -29.42 -9.02
C ARG A 87 14.39 -28.53 -8.28
N GLU A 88 14.23 -28.71 -6.97
CA GLU A 88 13.37 -27.87 -6.14
C GLU A 88 13.84 -26.42 -6.15
N ILE A 89 15.15 -26.18 -6.13
CA ILE A 89 15.74 -24.84 -6.19
C ILE A 89 15.48 -24.18 -7.56
N VAL A 90 15.61 -24.95 -8.65
CA VAL A 90 15.32 -24.48 -10.01
C VAL A 90 13.85 -24.04 -10.13
N GLU A 91 12.92 -24.84 -9.61
CA GLU A 91 11.48 -24.55 -9.68
C GLU A 91 11.08 -23.30 -8.86
N ILE A 92 11.87 -22.93 -7.84
CA ILE A 92 11.63 -21.74 -7.03
C ILE A 92 12.27 -20.49 -7.65
N LEU A 93 13.48 -20.61 -8.20
CA LEU A 93 14.28 -19.46 -8.64
C LEU A 93 14.07 -19.07 -10.11
N ILE A 94 13.63 -20.00 -10.96
CA ILE A 94 13.52 -19.79 -12.41
C ILE A 94 12.04 -19.66 -12.80
N ASP A 95 11.70 -18.55 -13.45
CA ASP A 95 10.37 -18.31 -14.02
C ASP A 95 10.18 -19.17 -15.28
N TYR A 96 11.11 -19.06 -16.24
CA TYR A 96 11.14 -19.94 -17.41
C TYR A 96 12.52 -19.99 -18.06
N ILE A 97 12.72 -20.99 -18.93
CA ILE A 97 13.95 -21.19 -19.70
C ILE A 97 13.61 -21.12 -21.19
N SER A 98 14.28 -20.22 -21.90
CA SER A 98 14.18 -20.10 -23.35
C SER A 98 15.31 -20.88 -24.01
N VAL A 99 14.95 -21.84 -24.86
CA VAL A 99 15.92 -22.63 -25.64
C VAL A 99 15.80 -22.25 -27.11
N GLY A 100 16.84 -21.59 -27.63
CA GLY A 100 16.93 -21.14 -29.01
C GLY A 100 17.21 -22.27 -30.00
N LYS A 101 17.05 -21.99 -31.30
CA LYS A 101 17.44 -22.95 -32.34
C LYS A 101 18.96 -23.08 -32.38
N ARG A 102 19.43 -24.31 -32.57
CA ARG A 102 20.85 -24.62 -32.75
C ARG A 102 21.44 -23.78 -33.89
N ILE A 103 22.59 -23.17 -33.62
CA ILE A 103 23.29 -22.33 -34.60
C ILE A 103 23.82 -23.24 -35.74
N PRO A 104 23.41 -23.02 -37.00
CA PRO A 104 23.86 -23.83 -38.12
C PRO A 104 25.38 -23.80 -38.25
N GLY A 105 26.01 -24.97 -38.34
CA GLY A 105 27.47 -25.10 -38.44
C GLY A 105 28.20 -25.23 -37.10
N THR A 106 27.53 -24.99 -35.96
CA THR A 106 28.10 -25.27 -34.62
C THR A 106 27.28 -26.32 -33.88
N ARG A 107 27.76 -26.73 -32.70
CA ARG A 107 27.00 -27.58 -31.76
C ARG A 107 26.27 -26.74 -30.70
N ASP A 108 26.29 -25.42 -30.84
CA ASP A 108 25.82 -24.52 -29.80
C ASP A 108 24.32 -24.26 -29.91
N VAL A 109 23.66 -24.35 -28.77
CA VAL A 109 22.24 -24.05 -28.58
C VAL A 109 22.16 -22.86 -27.62
N PRO A 110 21.61 -21.72 -28.03
CA PRO A 110 21.42 -20.58 -27.13
C PRO A 110 20.42 -20.96 -26.02
N ILE A 111 20.81 -20.76 -24.77
CA ILE A 111 19.94 -20.98 -23.60
C ILE A 111 19.91 -19.68 -22.82
N GLU A 112 18.71 -19.16 -22.59
CA GLU A 112 18.46 -17.99 -21.75
C GLU A 112 17.62 -18.42 -20.55
N ILE A 113 18.07 -18.09 -19.34
CA ILE A 113 17.38 -18.40 -18.09
C ILE A 113 16.75 -17.10 -17.57
N HIS A 114 15.43 -17.10 -17.44
CA HIS A 114 14.68 -15.99 -16.88
C HIS A 114 14.37 -16.28 -15.41
N TRP A 115 14.93 -15.47 -14.54
CA TRP A 115 14.83 -15.65 -13.10
C TRP A 115 13.61 -14.94 -12.52
N ASN A 116 13.00 -15.52 -11.50
CA ASN A 116 11.76 -15.07 -10.85
C ASN A 116 11.99 -14.00 -9.75
N PHE A 117 12.96 -13.09 -9.94
CA PHE A 117 13.38 -12.12 -8.92
C PHE A 117 12.58 -10.81 -8.90
#